data_AF-A0A101TLE7-F1
#
_entry.id   AF-A0A101TLE7-F1
#
_cell.length_a   1.000
_cell.length_b   1.000
_cell.length_c   1.000
_cell.angle_alpha   90.00
_cell.angle_beta   90.00
_cell.angle_gamma   90.00
#
_symmetry.space_group_name_H-M   'P 1'
#
loop_
_entity.id
_entity.type
_entity.pdbx_description
1 polymer ?
#
loop_
_entity_poly.entity_id
_entity_poly.type
_entity_poly.pdbx_seq_one_letter_code
_entity_poly.pdbx_strand_id
1 'polypeptide(L)'
;MEVHGAPEISQSVLDTGEAVPTAKADSYALGASLFISATGWRAVAYPDDASREEQRQAVVEGPHRPVNVPGVLGKLIEHMLSPAPDDRPTLAEVCDAFRAEL
;
A
#
# COMPACT_ATOMS: atom_id res chain seq x y z
N MET A 1 -15.28 -3.98 -4.30
CA MET A 1 -13.87 -4.41 -4.45
C MET A 1 -13.02 -3.30 -3.85
N GLU A 2 -12.61 -3.43 -2.60
CA GLU A 2 -11.54 -2.60 -2.00
C GLU A 2 -10.52 -3.58 -1.45
N VAL A 3 -9.32 -3.60 -2.02
CA VAL A 3 -8.29 -4.62 -1.73
C VAL A 3 -6.95 -3.96 -1.34
N HIS A 4 -6.86 -2.63 -1.32
CA HIS A 4 -5.58 -1.90 -1.19
C HIS A 4 -5.70 -0.67 -0.26
N GLY A 5 -6.26 -0.84 0.93
CA GLY A 5 -6.31 0.23 1.92
C GLY A 5 -4.96 0.39 2.64
N ALA A 6 -4.59 1.64 2.96
CA ALA A 6 -3.44 1.89 3.82
C ALA A 6 -3.72 1.44 5.27
N PRO A 7 -2.69 1.14 6.08
CA PRO A 7 -2.85 0.72 7.48
C PRO A 7 -3.73 1.68 8.29
N GLU A 8 -3.53 2.99 8.17
CA GLU A 8 -4.30 4.00 8.89
C GLU A 8 -5.77 4.09 8.45
N ILE A 9 -6.06 3.81 7.17
CA ILE A 9 -7.45 3.74 6.68
C ILE A 9 -8.13 2.49 7.21
N SER A 10 -7.41 1.36 7.20
CA SER A 10 -7.90 0.09 7.74
C SER A 10 -8.20 0.21 9.22
N GLN A 11 -7.30 0.84 9.99
CA GLN A 11 -7.49 1.14 11.40
C GLN A 11 -8.71 2.03 11.64
N SER A 12 -8.85 3.14 10.90
CA SER A 12 -10.01 4.03 11.01
C SER A 12 -11.34 3.29 10.81
N VAL A 13 -11.41 2.41 9.81
CA VAL A 13 -12.62 1.62 9.53
C VAL A 13 -12.90 0.60 10.65
N LEU A 14 -11.87 -0.02 11.21
CA LEU A 14 -12.03 -0.94 12.35
C LEU A 14 -12.52 -0.21 13.60
N ASP A 15 -11.99 0.98 13.88
CA ASP A 15 -12.31 1.74 15.09
C ASP A 15 -13.66 2.45 15.01
N THR A 16 -14.00 3.00 13.84
CA THR A 16 -15.12 3.94 13.68
C THR A 16 -16.15 3.51 12.64
N GLY A 17 -15.83 2.50 11.81
CA GLY A 17 -16.63 2.15 10.65
C GLY A 17 -16.43 3.07 9.44
N GLU A 18 -15.62 4.13 9.56
CA GLU A 18 -15.45 5.14 8.52
C GLU A 18 -14.03 5.14 7.94
N ALA A 19 -13.93 5.35 6.63
CA ALA A 19 -12.67 5.58 5.93
C ALA A 19 -12.48 7.09 5.68
N VAL A 20 -11.41 7.67 6.23
CA VAL A 20 -11.06 9.07 6.00
C VAL A 20 -9.94 9.14 4.96
N PRO A 21 -10.23 9.47 3.68
CA PRO A 21 -9.23 9.44 2.63
C PRO A 21 -8.13 10.49 2.86
N THR A 22 -6.90 10.12 2.52
CA THR A 22 -5.74 11.04 2.58
C THR A 22 -4.83 10.82 1.37
N ALA A 23 -4.11 11.87 0.97
CA ALA A 23 -3.14 11.76 -0.14
C ALA A 23 -2.02 10.75 0.15
N LYS A 24 -1.66 10.56 1.43
CA LYS A 24 -0.69 9.56 1.86
C LYS A 24 -1.24 8.13 1.76
N ALA A 25 -2.53 7.94 2.00
CA ALA A 25 -3.20 6.67 1.78
C ALA A 25 -3.31 6.33 0.29
N ASP A 26 -3.55 7.32 -0.57
CA ASP A 26 -3.56 7.12 -2.02
C ASP A 26 -2.18 6.69 -2.55
N SER A 27 -1.10 7.26 -2.01
CA SER A 27 0.27 6.83 -2.31
C SER A 27 0.48 5.35 -1.96
N TYR A 28 0.03 4.91 -0.78
CA TYR A 28 0.08 3.50 -0.39
C TYR A 28 -0.75 2.61 -1.30
N ALA A 29 -1.99 3.00 -1.60
CA ALA A 29 -2.89 2.24 -2.46
C ALA A 29 -2.31 2.05 -3.87
N LEU A 30 -1.66 3.08 -4.42
CA LEU A 30 -0.93 2.99 -5.67
C LEU A 30 0.29 2.05 -5.54
N GLY A 31 1.07 2.14 -4.46
CA GLY A 31 2.20 1.25 -4.21
C GLY A 31 1.79 -0.23 -4.16
N ALA A 32 0.70 -0.53 -3.45
CA ALA A 32 0.12 -1.87 -3.38
C ALA A 32 -0.39 -2.36 -4.74
N SER A 33 -0.98 -1.46 -5.54
CA SER A 33 -1.46 -1.77 -6.90
C SER A 33 -0.30 -2.06 -7.88
N LEU A 34 0.79 -1.31 -7.77
CA LEU A 34 2.02 -1.56 -8.53
C LEU A 34 2.69 -2.87 -8.08
N PHE A 35 2.74 -3.13 -6.78
CA PHE A 35 3.30 -4.36 -6.22
C PHE A 35 2.58 -5.60 -6.77
N ILE A 36 1.24 -5.63 -6.71
CA ILE A 36 0.47 -6.79 -7.23
C ILE A 36 0.62 -6.91 -8.75
N SER A 37 0.69 -5.79 -9.46
CA SER A 37 0.91 -5.80 -10.92
C SER A 37 2.29 -6.36 -11.30
N ALA A 38 3.33 -6.04 -10.52
CA ALA A 38 4.69 -6.48 -10.77
C ALA A 38 4.96 -7.94 -10.32
N THR A 39 4.28 -8.40 -9.28
CA THR A 39 4.61 -9.67 -8.62
C THR A 39 3.53 -10.75 -8.72
N GLY A 40 2.28 -10.36 -8.99
CA GLY A 40 1.10 -11.23 -8.88
C GLY A 40 0.63 -11.48 -7.44
N TRP A 41 1.27 -10.89 -6.43
CA TRP A 41 0.95 -11.10 -5.01
C TRP A 41 0.39 -9.83 -4.36
N ARG A 42 -0.49 -9.99 -3.36
CA ARG A 42 -0.88 -8.86 -2.50
C ARG A 42 0.32 -8.40 -1.67
N ALA A 43 0.42 -7.09 -1.45
CA ALA A 43 1.45 -6.49 -0.60
C ALA A 43 1.39 -7.07 0.82
N VAL A 44 0.21 -7.19 1.42
CA VAL A 44 0.03 -7.86 2.73
C VAL A 44 -0.60 -9.24 2.52
N ALA A 45 -0.11 -10.23 3.28
CA ALA A 45 -0.59 -11.60 3.19
C ALA A 45 -1.77 -11.84 4.14
N TYR A 46 -2.86 -12.37 3.61
CA TYR A 46 -4.00 -12.91 4.38
C TYR A 46 -4.74 -13.96 3.53
N PRO A 47 -5.48 -14.90 4.12
CA PRO A 47 -6.25 -15.91 3.39
C PRO A 47 -7.21 -15.30 2.36
N ASP A 48 -7.50 -16.02 1.28
CA ASP A 48 -8.42 -15.54 0.22
C ASP A 48 -9.88 -15.49 0.69
N ASP A 49 -10.23 -16.33 1.65
CA ASP A 49 -11.53 -16.42 2.30
C ASP A 49 -11.65 -15.58 3.57
N ALA A 50 -10.59 -14.83 3.95
CA ALA A 50 -10.60 -13.95 5.09
C ALA A 50 -11.73 -12.92 4.97
N SER A 51 -12.47 -12.72 6.05
CA SER A 51 -13.49 -11.68 6.17
C SER A 51 -12.88 -10.30 6.01
N ARG A 52 -13.71 -9.30 5.67
CA ARG A 52 -13.23 -7.91 5.49
C ARG A 52 -12.59 -7.31 6.74
N GLU A 53 -12.99 -7.77 7.92
CA GLU A 53 -12.38 -7.37 9.18
C GLU A 53 -10.99 -7.98 9.34
N GLU A 54 -10.85 -9.29 9.12
CA GLU A 54 -9.56 -10.00 9.15
C GLU A 54 -8.56 -9.46 8.12
N GLN A 55 -9.03 -9.10 6.91
CA GLN A 55 -8.18 -8.46 5.90
C GLN A 55 -7.62 -7.13 6.38
N ARG A 56 -8.45 -6.30 7.03
CA ARG A 56 -8.03 -5.00 7.56
C ARG A 56 -7.09 -5.17 8.75
N GLN A 57 -7.39 -6.12 9.64
CA GLN A 57 -6.51 -6.41 10.75
C GLN A 57 -5.11 -6.86 10.27
N ALA A 58 -5.07 -7.72 9.25
CA ALA A 58 -3.82 -8.13 8.64
C ALA A 58 -3.04 -6.94 8.03
N VAL A 59 -3.73 -5.98 7.41
CA VAL A 59 -3.10 -4.76 6.85
C VAL A 59 -2.59 -3.82 7.93
N VAL A 60 -3.26 -3.74 9.09
CA VAL A 60 -2.82 -2.94 10.24
C VAL A 60 -1.59 -3.54 10.91
N GLU A 61 -1.61 -4.84 11.17
CA GLU A 61 -0.61 -5.52 11.99
C GLU A 61 0.56 -6.11 11.19
N GLY A 62 0.29 -6.49 9.95
CA GLY A 62 1.19 -7.29 9.14
C GLY A 62 2.18 -6.45 8.35
N PRO A 63 3.45 -6.91 8.23
CA PRO A 63 4.37 -6.29 7.29
C PRO A 63 3.90 -6.53 5.86
N HIS A 64 4.24 -5.60 4.95
CA HIS A 64 4.17 -5.93 3.53
C HIS A 64 5.24 -7.00 3.21
N ARG A 65 4.97 -7.76 2.15
CA ARG A 65 5.91 -8.71 1.57
C ARG A 65 7.16 -7.96 1.09
N PRO A 66 8.35 -8.60 1.12
CA PRO A 66 9.56 -8.01 0.59
C PRO A 66 9.37 -7.58 -0.88
N VAL A 67 9.78 -6.35 -1.21
CA VAL A 67 9.70 -5.84 -2.57
C VAL A 67 10.90 -6.33 -3.38
N ASN A 68 10.69 -7.43 -4.11
CA ASN A 68 11.69 -8.04 -4.99
C ASN A 68 11.54 -7.58 -6.45
N VAL A 69 11.27 -6.29 -6.67
CA VAL A 69 11.15 -5.69 -8.01
C VAL A 69 12.43 -4.93 -8.32
N PRO A 70 13.13 -5.19 -9.43
CA PRO A 70 14.37 -4.50 -9.75
C PRO A 70 14.15 -3.04 -10.16
N GLY A 71 15.22 -2.23 -10.06
CA GLY A 71 15.25 -0.86 -10.56
C GLY A 71 14.51 0.14 -9.67
N VAL A 72 14.22 1.32 -10.23
CA VAL A 72 13.55 2.42 -9.52
C VAL A 72 12.14 2.05 -9.09
N LEU A 73 11.43 1.25 -9.88
CA LEU A 73 10.07 0.80 -9.56
C LEU A 73 10.03 0.09 -8.19
N GLY A 74 10.95 -0.83 -7.91
CA GLY A 74 10.97 -1.52 -6.62
C GLY A 74 11.28 -0.60 -5.45
N LYS A 75 12.23 0.32 -5.61
CA LYS A 75 12.54 1.32 -4.58
C LYS A 75 11.35 2.23 -4.27
N LEU A 76 10.61 2.64 -5.30
CA LEU A 76 9.39 3.44 -5.14
C LEU A 76 8.29 2.65 -4.43
N ILE A 77 8.03 1.40 -4.85
CA ILE A 77 7.04 0.54 -4.23
C ILE A 77 7.35 0.34 -2.74
N GLU A 78 8.61 0.10 -2.38
CA GLU A 78 9.05 -0.03 -0.98
C GLU A 78 8.70 1.23 -0.16
N HIS A 79 9.03 2.43 -0.65
CA HIS A 79 8.71 3.67 0.08
C HIS A 79 7.20 3.95 0.15
N MET A 80 6.46 3.66 -0.93
CA MET A 80 5.01 3.85 -0.98
C MET A 80 4.27 2.91 0.00
N LEU A 81 4.82 1.72 0.23
CA LEU A 81 4.29 0.73 1.18
C LEU A 81 4.72 0.98 2.63
N SER A 82 5.39 2.10 2.94
CA SER A 82 5.77 2.41 4.32
C SER A 82 4.53 2.43 5.23
N PRO A 83 4.57 1.76 6.40
CA PRO A 83 3.47 1.80 7.37
C PRO A 83 3.21 3.23 7.86
N ALA A 84 4.26 4.03 8.04
CA ALA A 84 4.15 5.42 8.47
C ALA A 84 3.76 6.33 7.28
N PRO A 85 2.61 7.02 7.33
CA PRO A 85 2.15 7.87 6.23
C PRO A 85 3.14 8.98 5.84
N ASP A 86 3.87 9.51 6.80
CA ASP A 86 4.80 10.61 6.58
C ASP A 86 6.04 10.20 5.77
N ASP A 87 6.45 8.93 5.87
CA ASP A 87 7.59 8.37 5.12
C ASP A 87 7.27 8.10 3.65
N ARG A 88 5.98 8.10 3.28
CA ARG A 88 5.56 7.82 1.90
C ARG A 88 5.81 9.03 1.00
N PRO A 89 6.30 8.82 -0.23
CA PRO A 89 6.44 9.89 -1.20
C PRO A 89 5.06 10.43 -1.59
N THR A 90 5.04 11.70 -1.97
CA THR A 90 3.91 12.31 -2.67
C THR A 90 3.80 11.75 -4.09
N LEU A 91 2.59 11.82 -4.68
CA LEU A 91 2.40 11.39 -6.07
C LEU A 91 3.23 12.23 -7.07
N ALA A 92 3.55 13.49 -6.73
CA ALA A 92 4.43 14.33 -7.52
C ALA A 92 5.85 13.75 -7.57
N GLU A 93 6.42 13.39 -6.41
CA GLU A 93 7.75 12.76 -6.32
C GLU A 93 7.79 11.40 -7.03
N VAL A 94 6.72 10.61 -6.93
CA VAL A 94 6.59 9.34 -7.69
C VAL A 94 6.64 9.60 -9.19
N CYS A 95 5.89 10.59 -9.69
CA CYS A 95 5.88 10.94 -11.11
C CYS A 95 7.24 11.46 -11.59
N ASP A 96 7.91 12.28 -10.79
CA ASP A 96 9.23 12.81 -11.12
C ASP A 96 10.28 11.69 -11.17
N ALA A 97 10.23 10.74 -10.23
CA ALA A 97 11.10 9.56 -10.24
C ALA A 97 10.90 8.68 -11.48
N PHE A 98 9.66 8.47 -11.93
CA PHE A 98 9.41 7.75 -13.19
C PHE A 98 9.89 8.51 -14.42
N ARG A 99 9.71 9.84 -14.46
CA ARG A 99 10.17 10.67 -15.58
C ARG A 99 11.69 10.73 -15.69
N ALA A 100 12.42 10.61 -14.59
CA ALA A 100 13.89 10.61 -14.58
C ALA A 100 14.51 9.32 -15.17
N GLU A 101 13.74 8.26 -15.33
CA GLU A 101 14.17 6.95 -15.85
C GLU A 101 13.78 6.72 -17.33
N LEU A 102 13.10 7.68 -17.95
CA LEU A 102 12.71 7.68 -19.37
C LEU A 102 13.68 8.52 -20.21
#